data_AF-A0A932TEI8-F1
#
_entry.id   AF-A0A932TEI8-F1
#
_cell.length_a   1.000
_cell.length_b   1.000
_cell.length_c   1.000
_cell.angle_alpha   90.00
_cell.angle_beta   90.00
_cell.angle_gamma   90.00
#
_symmetry.space_group_name_H-M   'P 1'
#
loop_
_entity.id
_entity.type
_entity.pdbx_description
1 polymer ?
#
loop_
_entity_poly.entity_id
_entity_poly.type
_entity_poly.pdbx_seq_one_letter_code
_entity_poly.pdbx_strand_id
1 'polypeptide(L)'
;MRTWLSILTLVVLILLAFGALTYSNLERRVSQLERQAAQRPPVNTPPSPERGTEARERSVAVYFGRLEENEVQLVPVTRQVSAREPAAGALQALLQGPAPAEHQRGLTTQIPAGTRLRSVTIRDGTAHAVFSPELDRGIGGSLRVTTIRRQIEATLRQFPNAERVVIEVDGRIEDVLQP
;
A
#
# COMPACT_ATOMS: atom_id res chain seq x y z
N MET A 1 -36.12 -61.52 -31.24
CA MET A 1 -35.01 -60.55 -31.44
C MET A 1 -35.48 -59.14 -31.87
N ARG A 2 -36.78 -58.79 -31.86
CA ARG A 2 -37.28 -57.48 -32.34
C ARG A 2 -37.60 -56.46 -31.23
N THR A 3 -37.64 -56.85 -29.97
CA THR A 3 -38.00 -55.96 -28.84
C THR A 3 -36.82 -55.22 -28.22
N TRP A 4 -35.60 -55.78 -28.31
CA TRP A 4 -34.40 -55.19 -27.71
C TRP A 4 -33.92 -53.93 -28.45
N LEU A 5 -34.10 -53.88 -29.78
CA LEU A 5 -33.73 -52.72 -30.61
C LEU A 5 -34.68 -51.52 -30.40
N SER A 6 -35.93 -51.76 -30.00
CA SER A 6 -36.91 -50.71 -29.69
C SER A 6 -36.67 -50.05 -28.33
N ILE A 7 -36.14 -50.79 -27.36
CA ILE A 7 -35.82 -50.25 -26.03
C ILE A 7 -34.58 -49.35 -26.13
N LEU A 8 -33.56 -49.76 -26.89
CA LEU A 8 -32.34 -48.96 -27.06
C LEU A 8 -32.62 -47.62 -27.78
N THR A 9 -33.47 -47.63 -28.80
CA THR A 9 -33.85 -46.41 -29.54
C THR A 9 -34.68 -45.46 -28.67
N LEU A 10 -35.58 -45.97 -27.83
CA LEU A 10 -36.35 -45.14 -26.90
C LEU A 10 -35.45 -44.47 -25.85
N VAL A 11 -34.46 -45.18 -25.30
CA VAL A 11 -33.52 -44.62 -24.32
C VAL A 11 -32.65 -43.52 -24.94
N VAL A 12 -32.18 -43.70 -26.18
CA VAL A 12 -31.42 -42.67 -26.90
C VAL A 12 -32.27 -41.43 -27.18
N LEU A 13 -33.54 -41.60 -27.56
CA LEU A 13 -34.46 -40.46 -27.75
C LEU A 13 -34.74 -39.71 -26.45
N ILE A 14 -34.86 -40.42 -25.32
CA ILE A 14 -35.01 -39.81 -23.99
C ILE A 14 -33.75 -39.02 -23.60
N LEU A 15 -32.56 -39.55 -23.86
CA LEU A 15 -31.30 -38.85 -23.58
C LEU A 15 -31.08 -37.63 -24.50
N LEU A 16 -31.49 -37.71 -25.77
CA LEU A 16 -31.46 -36.56 -26.68
C LEU A 16 -32.50 -35.50 -26.30
N ALA A 17 -33.69 -35.91 -25.90
CA ALA A 17 -34.72 -35.00 -25.41
C ALA A 17 -34.33 -34.35 -24.07
N PHE A 18 -33.73 -35.10 -23.14
CA PHE A 18 -33.22 -34.57 -21.88
C PHE A 18 -32.00 -33.65 -22.10
N GLY A 19 -31.11 -34.03 -23.03
CA GLY A 19 -30.03 -33.18 -23.52
C GLY A 19 -30.57 -31.86 -24.06
N ALA A 20 -31.56 -31.88 -24.95
CA ALA A 20 -32.20 -30.68 -25.49
C ALA A 20 -32.96 -29.86 -24.42
N LEU A 21 -33.59 -30.52 -23.43
CA LEU A 21 -34.23 -29.86 -22.30
C LEU A 21 -33.22 -29.12 -21.42
N THR A 22 -32.05 -29.72 -21.16
CA THR A 22 -30.97 -29.05 -20.41
C THR A 22 -30.28 -27.96 -21.24
N TYR A 23 -30.10 -28.17 -22.55
CA TYR A 23 -29.48 -27.21 -23.47
C TYR A 23 -30.30 -25.93 -23.60
N SER A 24 -31.62 -26.04 -23.81
CA SER A 24 -32.52 -24.89 -23.95
C SER A 24 -32.72 -24.10 -22.64
N ASN A 25 -32.46 -24.71 -21.49
CA ASN A 25 -32.49 -24.01 -20.21
C ASN A 25 -31.18 -23.22 -19.96
N LEU A 26 -30.06 -23.67 -20.53
CA LEU A 26 -28.77 -23.02 -20.37
C LEU A 26 -28.68 -21.72 -21.18
N GLU A 27 -29.17 -21.70 -22.43
CA GLU A 27 -29.21 -20.47 -23.24
C GLU A 27 -30.04 -19.36 -22.57
N ARG A 28 -31.19 -19.72 -21.99
CA ARG A 28 -32.03 -18.77 -21.24
C ARG A 28 -31.30 -18.14 -20.07
N ARG A 29 -30.43 -18.90 -19.38
CA ARG A 29 -29.63 -18.40 -18.26
C ARG A 29 -28.50 -17.48 -18.73
N VAL A 30 -27.84 -17.80 -19.85
CA VAL A 30 -26.80 -16.94 -20.44
C VAL A 30 -27.39 -15.59 -20.85
N SER A 31 -28.53 -15.59 -21.56
CA SER A 31 -29.21 -14.35 -21.94
C SER A 31 -29.72 -13.55 -20.73
N GLN A 32 -30.12 -14.22 -19.65
CA GLN A 32 -30.48 -13.54 -18.39
C GLN A 32 -29.25 -12.88 -17.75
N LEU A 33 -28.10 -13.55 -17.71
CA LEU A 33 -26.86 -13.01 -17.15
C LEU A 33 -26.31 -11.85 -17.97
N GLU A 34 -26.36 -11.92 -19.30
CA GLU A 34 -25.96 -10.82 -20.18
C GLU A 34 -26.87 -9.59 -20.02
N ARG A 35 -28.19 -9.79 -19.94
CA ARG A 35 -29.13 -8.70 -19.63
C ARG A 35 -28.88 -8.10 -18.24
N GLN A 36 -28.54 -8.94 -17.26
CA GLN A 36 -28.23 -8.49 -15.91
C GLN A 36 -26.91 -7.71 -15.85
N ALA A 37 -25.90 -8.12 -16.63
CA ALA A 37 -24.63 -7.39 -16.77
C ALA A 37 -24.80 -6.05 -17.51
N ALA A 38 -25.65 -6.00 -18.54
CA ALA A 38 -25.98 -4.79 -19.28
C ALA A 38 -26.92 -3.83 -18.52
N GLN A 39 -27.67 -4.34 -17.54
CA GLN A 39 -28.53 -3.57 -16.63
C GLN A 39 -27.84 -3.23 -15.31
N ARG A 40 -26.58 -3.65 -15.10
CA ARG A 40 -25.77 -2.99 -14.08
C ARG A 40 -25.64 -1.54 -14.55
N PRO A 41 -26.22 -0.55 -13.84
CA PRO A 41 -25.93 0.83 -14.16
C PRO A 41 -24.40 0.98 -14.14
N PRO A 42 -23.79 1.84 -14.99
CA PRO A 42 -22.39 2.16 -14.82
C PRO A 42 -22.21 2.54 -13.34
N VAL A 43 -21.17 2.02 -12.68
CA VAL A 43 -20.76 2.50 -11.36
C VAL A 43 -20.21 3.91 -11.56
N ASN A 44 -21.14 4.83 -11.77
CA ASN A 44 -21.04 6.24 -11.50
C ASN A 44 -21.97 6.43 -10.32
N THR A 45 -21.55 5.97 -9.15
CA THR A 45 -22.10 6.49 -7.90
C THR A 45 -21.54 7.92 -7.83
N PRO A 46 -22.35 8.99 -7.99
CA PRO A 46 -21.93 10.28 -7.45
C PRO A 46 -21.69 10.05 -5.95
N PRO A 47 -20.60 10.54 -5.34
CA PRO A 47 -20.42 10.39 -3.90
C PRO A 47 -21.67 10.97 -3.21
N SER A 48 -22.47 10.08 -2.61
CA SER A 48 -23.56 10.51 -1.74
C SER A 48 -22.90 11.18 -0.53
N PRO A 49 -23.37 12.36 -0.10
CA PRO A 49 -22.68 13.16 0.90
C PRO A 49 -22.83 12.51 2.28
N GLU A 50 -21.89 11.62 2.61
CA GLU A 50 -21.60 11.30 4.00
C GLU A 50 -21.03 12.55 4.66
N ARG A 51 -21.92 13.22 5.38
CA ARG A 51 -21.69 14.35 6.29
C ARG A 51 -20.34 14.24 7.03
N GLY A 52 -19.40 15.09 6.63
CA GLY A 52 -18.81 16.03 7.58
C GLY A 52 -17.57 15.58 8.35
N THR A 53 -16.68 14.72 7.84
CA THR A 53 -15.25 14.78 8.19
C THR A 53 -14.37 14.01 7.18
N GLU A 54 -14.43 14.37 5.89
CA GLU A 54 -13.36 13.98 4.96
C GLU A 54 -12.02 14.36 5.60
N ALA A 55 -11.18 13.35 5.87
CA ALA A 55 -9.81 13.58 6.27
C ALA A 55 -9.15 14.27 5.07
N ARG A 56 -9.13 15.60 5.10
CA ARG A 56 -8.44 16.40 4.08
C ARG A 56 -7.07 15.78 3.89
N GLU A 57 -6.77 15.30 2.69
CA GLU A 57 -5.45 14.80 2.38
C GLU A 57 -4.55 15.97 2.00
N ARG A 58 -3.25 15.82 2.23
CA ARG A 58 -2.25 16.73 1.72
C ARG A 58 -1.05 15.97 1.17
N SER A 59 -0.41 16.59 0.20
CA SER A 59 0.85 16.10 -0.35
C SER A 59 2.00 16.43 0.59
N VAL A 60 2.86 15.44 0.82
CA VAL A 60 4.13 15.55 1.56
C VAL A 60 5.22 14.82 0.78
N ALA A 61 6.47 15.22 0.99
CA ALA A 61 7.63 14.52 0.44
C ALA A 61 8.11 13.44 1.42
N VAL A 62 8.52 12.30 0.90
CA VAL A 62 9.20 11.22 1.63
C VAL A 62 10.52 10.94 0.93
N TYR A 63 11.60 10.83 1.68
CA TYR A 63 12.95 10.77 1.10
C TYR A 63 13.51 9.34 1.13
N PHE A 64 13.75 8.78 -0.06
CA PHE A 64 14.37 7.47 -0.25
C PHE A 64 15.80 7.61 -0.76
N GLY A 65 16.64 6.60 -0.52
CA GLY A 65 18.02 6.59 -1.00
C GLY A 65 18.12 6.08 -2.43
N ARG A 66 19.02 6.65 -3.21
CA ARG A 66 19.52 6.08 -4.47
C ARG A 66 21.04 6.07 -4.41
N LEU A 67 21.66 4.94 -4.73
CA LEU A 67 23.11 4.87 -4.87
C LEU A 67 23.49 5.51 -6.20
N GLU A 68 24.25 6.60 -6.14
CA GLU A 68 24.82 7.27 -7.30
C GLU A 68 26.34 7.33 -7.09
N GLU A 69 27.09 6.76 -8.03
CA GLU A 69 28.53 6.54 -7.91
C GLU A 69 28.87 5.74 -6.64
N ASN A 70 29.36 6.41 -5.60
CA ASN A 70 29.74 5.83 -4.31
C ASN A 70 29.02 6.49 -3.13
N GLU A 71 27.96 7.26 -3.39
CA GLU A 71 27.23 7.99 -2.36
C GLU A 71 25.72 7.73 -2.46
N VAL A 72 25.04 7.78 -1.31
CA VAL A 72 23.57 7.67 -1.29
C VAL A 72 22.97 9.07 -1.38
N GLN A 73 22.30 9.35 -2.49
CA GLN A 73 21.51 10.56 -2.70
C GLN A 73 20.09 10.37 -2.18
N LEU A 74 19.54 11.38 -1.52
CA LEU A 74 18.14 11.36 -1.11
C LEU A 74 17.25 11.89 -2.22
N VAL A 75 16.27 11.09 -2.63
CA VAL A 75 15.30 11.43 -3.66
C VAL A 75 13.93 11.63 -3.01
N PRO A 76 13.31 12.82 -3.13
CA PRO A 76 11.96 13.05 -2.62
C PRO A 76 10.93 12.34 -3.49
N VAL A 77 9.94 11.76 -2.83
CA VAL A 77 8.79 11.14 -3.47
C VAL A 77 7.52 11.66 -2.81
N THR A 78 6.57 12.12 -3.62
CA THR A 78 5.32 12.66 -3.10
C THR A 78 4.40 11.54 -2.61
N ARG A 79 3.81 11.75 -1.44
CA ARG A 79 2.82 10.88 -0.81
C ARG A 79 1.61 11.71 -0.38
N GLN A 80 0.42 11.12 -0.52
CA GLN A 80 -0.80 11.67 0.05
C GLN A 80 -0.96 11.14 1.47
N VAL A 81 -1.13 12.05 2.42
CA VAL A 81 -1.30 11.72 3.83
C VAL A 81 -2.43 12.53 4.44
N SER A 82 -2.99 12.06 5.55
CA SER A 82 -3.96 12.84 6.33
C SER A 82 -3.39 14.20 6.72
N ALA A 83 -4.12 15.29 6.43
CA ALA A 83 -3.75 16.63 6.83
C ALA A 83 -3.92 16.88 8.34
N ARG A 84 -4.55 15.97 9.09
CA ARG A 84 -4.65 16.07 10.55
C ARG A 84 -3.30 15.80 11.22
N GLU A 85 -2.55 14.81 10.73
CA GLU A 85 -1.29 14.36 11.30
C GLU A 85 -0.23 14.12 10.20
N PRO A 86 0.15 15.15 9.44
CA PRO A 86 0.94 14.96 8.23
C PRO A 86 2.36 14.48 8.51
N ALA A 87 2.95 14.83 9.66
CA ALA A 87 4.26 14.34 10.06
C ALA A 87 4.26 12.83 10.36
N ALA A 88 3.23 12.36 11.07
CA ALA A 88 3.05 10.92 11.35
C ALA A 88 2.82 10.16 10.04
N GLY A 89 1.93 10.67 9.17
CA GLY A 89 1.68 10.07 7.86
C GLY A 89 2.93 10.03 6.97
N ALA A 90 3.75 11.09 6.96
CA ALA A 90 5.00 11.12 6.19
C ALA A 90 6.00 10.05 6.67
N LEU A 91 6.20 9.93 7.99
CA LEU A 91 7.07 8.88 8.55
C LEU A 91 6.50 7.48 8.31
N GLN A 92 5.19 7.27 8.45
CA GLN A 92 4.57 5.98 8.14
C GLN A 92 4.78 5.59 6.68
N ALA A 93 4.63 6.52 5.74
CA ALA A 93 4.90 6.28 4.33
C ALA A 93 6.40 6.05 4.05
N LEU A 94 7.31 6.68 4.80
CA LEU A 94 8.75 6.38 4.76
C LEU A 94 9.04 4.94 5.22
N LEU A 95 8.43 4.51 6.32
CA LEU A 95 8.61 3.17 6.90
C LEU A 95 8.03 2.06 6.02
N GLN A 96 7.02 2.36 5.20
CA GLN A 96 6.52 1.43 4.17
C GLN A 96 7.56 1.17 3.06
N GLY A 97 8.53 2.06 2.89
CA GLY A 97 9.56 1.97 1.86
C GLY A 97 9.08 2.41 0.48
N PRO A 98 9.97 2.34 -0.53
CA PRO A 98 9.61 2.65 -1.91
C PRO A 98 8.57 1.66 -2.47
N ALA A 99 7.71 2.13 -3.36
CA ALA A 99 6.79 1.26 -4.11
C ALA A 99 7.56 0.34 -5.09
N PRO A 100 6.95 -0.74 -5.62
CA PRO A 100 7.63 -1.62 -6.57
C PRO A 100 8.18 -0.90 -7.81
N ALA A 101 7.42 0.03 -8.39
CA ALA A 101 7.85 0.83 -9.53
C ALA A 101 9.00 1.81 -9.18
N GLU A 102 9.09 2.24 -7.92
CA GLU A 102 10.15 3.12 -7.44
C GLU A 102 11.45 2.33 -7.20
N HIS A 103 11.35 1.11 -6.68
CA HIS A 103 12.48 0.17 -6.60
C HIS A 103 13.07 -0.13 -7.98
N GLN A 104 12.22 -0.35 -8.99
CA GLN A 104 12.66 -0.52 -10.38
C GLN A 104 13.41 0.70 -10.93
N ARG A 105 13.19 1.88 -10.34
CA ARG A 105 13.89 3.15 -10.66
C ARG A 105 15.09 3.40 -9.74
N GLY A 106 15.54 2.38 -9.00
CA GLY A 106 16.72 2.42 -8.14
C GLY A 106 16.50 3.11 -6.79
N LEU A 107 15.26 3.37 -6.38
CA LEU A 107 14.99 3.89 -5.03
C LEU A 107 15.03 2.76 -4.01
N THR A 108 15.66 3.03 -2.87
CA THR A 108 15.91 2.09 -1.78
C THR A 108 15.66 2.76 -0.43
N THR A 109 15.55 1.96 0.62
CA THR A 109 15.55 2.46 1.99
C THR A 109 16.55 1.66 2.81
N GLN A 110 17.25 2.33 3.72
CA GLN A 110 18.15 1.66 4.68
C GLN A 110 17.46 1.35 6.01
N ILE A 111 16.23 1.86 6.20
CA ILE A 111 15.43 1.64 7.41
C ILE A 111 15.06 0.15 7.50
N PRO A 112 15.32 -0.52 8.63
CA PRO A 112 14.96 -1.92 8.82
C PRO A 112 13.47 -2.19 8.65
N ALA A 113 13.17 -3.27 7.95
CA ALA A 113 11.81 -3.78 7.85
C ALA A 113 11.25 -4.09 9.25
N GLY A 114 9.96 -3.82 9.45
CA GLY A 114 9.30 -4.02 10.74
C GLY A 114 9.45 -2.84 11.71
N THR A 115 10.25 -1.83 11.39
CA THR A 115 10.29 -0.57 12.15
C THR A 115 8.91 0.07 12.17
N ARG A 116 8.42 0.37 13.37
CA ARG A 116 7.18 1.07 13.66
C ARG A 116 7.46 2.45 14.25
N LEU A 117 6.65 3.42 13.83
CA LEU A 117 6.54 4.73 14.49
C LEU A 117 5.63 4.58 15.71
N ARG A 118 6.10 4.99 16.89
CA ARG A 118 5.29 5.03 18.11
C ARG A 118 4.59 6.39 18.26
N SER A 119 5.33 7.47 18.05
CA SER A 119 4.79 8.83 18.11
C SER A 119 5.71 9.80 17.37
N VAL A 120 5.13 10.90 16.89
CA VAL A 120 5.90 12.07 16.45
C VAL A 120 5.23 13.33 16.96
N THR A 121 6.01 14.26 17.48
CA THR A 121 5.53 15.55 17.97
C THR A 121 6.49 16.65 17.53
N ILE A 122 5.96 17.77 17.07
CA ILE A 122 6.75 18.94 16.68
C ILE A 122 6.44 20.05 17.68
N ARG A 123 7.43 20.44 18.49
CA ARG A 123 7.33 21.51 19.50
C ARG A 123 8.66 22.26 19.56
N ASP A 124 8.60 23.57 19.76
CA ASP A 124 9.78 24.43 19.95
C ASP A 124 10.87 24.23 18.87
N GLY A 125 10.45 24.15 17.60
CA GLY A 125 11.36 23.95 16.46
C GLY A 125 11.92 22.52 16.32
N THR A 126 11.53 21.58 17.19
CA THR A 126 12.08 20.22 17.22
C THR A 126 11.02 19.17 16.93
N ALA A 127 11.26 18.33 15.93
CA ALA A 127 10.48 17.12 15.66
C ALA A 127 11.06 15.95 16.46
N HIS A 128 10.33 15.52 17.48
CA HIS A 128 10.66 14.37 18.31
C HIS A 128 9.93 13.13 17.78
N ALA A 129 10.67 12.19 17.17
CA ALA A 129 10.13 10.98 16.58
C ALA A 129 10.58 9.75 17.36
N VAL A 130 9.63 9.03 17.95
CA VAL A 130 9.87 7.84 18.76
C VAL A 130 9.56 6.61 17.92
N PHE A 131 10.54 5.74 17.78
CA PHE A 131 10.45 4.50 17.01
C PHE A 131 10.52 3.27 17.91
N SER A 132 10.25 2.14 17.30
CA SER A 132 10.41 0.80 17.89
C SER A 132 11.88 0.33 17.78
N PRO A 133 12.31 -0.64 18.61
CA PRO A 133 13.70 -1.10 18.67
C PRO A 133 14.26 -1.62 17.35
N GLU A 134 13.40 -2.05 16.44
CA GLU A 134 13.77 -2.54 15.11
C GLU A 134 14.58 -1.51 14.30
N LEU A 135 14.42 -0.20 14.55
CA LEU A 135 15.15 0.85 13.83
C LEU A 135 16.67 0.74 14.03
N ASP A 136 17.10 0.34 15.23
CA ASP A 136 18.50 0.39 15.67
C ASP A 136 19.10 -1.01 15.89
N ARG A 137 18.26 -2.06 15.88
CA ARG A 137 18.70 -3.44 16.14
C ARG A 137 19.56 -3.98 14.99
N GLY A 138 20.82 -4.32 15.30
CA GLY A 138 21.73 -4.93 14.34
C GLY A 138 22.10 -4.01 13.18
N ILE A 139 22.03 -2.69 13.40
CA ILE A 139 22.55 -1.71 12.46
C ILE A 139 24.05 -1.57 12.69
N GLY A 140 24.80 -1.56 11.59
CA GLY A 140 26.22 -1.26 11.57
C GLY A 140 26.61 -0.67 10.22
N GLY A 141 27.79 -0.04 10.17
CA GLY A 141 28.30 0.64 8.99
C GLY A 141 27.85 2.10 8.93
N SER A 142 28.83 3.01 8.93
CA SER A 142 28.60 4.46 8.96
C SER A 142 27.70 4.96 7.83
N LEU A 143 27.84 4.41 6.61
CA LEU A 143 26.98 4.76 5.47
C LEU A 143 25.51 4.40 5.72
N ARG A 144 25.24 3.21 6.26
CA ARG A 144 23.88 2.74 6.52
C ARG A 144 23.22 3.57 7.61
N VAL A 145 23.92 3.74 8.74
CA VAL A 145 23.47 4.58 9.86
C VAL A 145 23.16 6.01 9.40
N THR A 146 24.11 6.62 8.69
CA THR A 146 23.99 7.99 8.19
C THR A 146 22.81 8.11 7.21
N THR A 147 22.61 7.11 6.34
CA THR A 147 21.49 7.11 5.39
C THR A 147 20.14 7.03 6.10
N ILE A 148 19.98 6.12 7.08
CA ILE A 148 18.74 6.00 7.86
C ILE A 148 18.38 7.35 8.50
N ARG A 149 19.36 7.95 9.19
CA ARG A 149 19.19 9.25 9.84
C ARG A 149 18.80 10.32 8.82
N ARG A 150 19.54 10.43 7.71
CA ARG A 150 19.26 11.38 6.61
C ARG A 150 17.87 11.24 6.03
N GLN A 151 17.38 10.02 5.80
CA GLN A 151 16.02 9.77 5.28
C GLN A 151 14.93 10.30 6.24
N ILE A 152 15.06 9.99 7.54
CA ILE A 152 14.12 10.45 8.58
C ILE A 152 14.18 11.97 8.72
N GLU A 153 15.38 12.52 8.82
CA GLU A 153 15.58 13.95 9.00
C GLU A 153 15.05 14.77 7.83
N ALA A 154 15.38 14.41 6.59
CA ALA A 154 14.89 15.12 5.41
C ALA A 154 13.35 15.06 5.31
N THR A 155 12.76 13.92 5.68
CA THR A 155 11.31 13.75 5.70
C THR A 155 10.64 14.62 6.77
N LEU A 156 11.26 14.86 7.93
CA LEU A 156 10.68 15.72 8.97
C LEU A 156 10.97 17.20 8.77
N ARG A 157 12.17 17.56 8.30
CA ARG A 157 12.58 18.96 8.06
C ARG A 157 11.77 19.67 6.96
N GLN A 158 10.95 18.94 6.19
CA GLN A 158 9.99 19.55 5.26
C GLN A 158 8.92 20.40 5.99
N PHE A 159 8.66 20.10 7.27
CA PHE A 159 7.67 20.83 8.05
C PHE A 159 8.32 22.10 8.60
N PRO A 160 7.71 23.28 8.42
CA PRO A 160 8.35 24.56 8.71
C PRO A 160 8.74 24.73 10.18
N ASN A 161 8.11 24.01 11.11
CA ASN A 161 8.39 24.08 12.55
C ASN A 161 9.33 22.95 13.04
N ALA A 162 9.97 22.20 12.13
CA ALA A 162 10.86 21.07 12.42
C ALA A 162 12.31 21.36 11.99
N GLU A 163 12.93 22.36 12.61
CA GLU A 163 14.31 22.76 12.36
C GLU A 163 15.32 21.69 12.84
N ARG A 164 15.01 21.06 13.97
CA ARG A 164 15.78 19.96 14.57
C ARG A 164 14.95 18.69 14.56
N VAL A 165 15.64 17.56 14.53
CA VAL A 165 15.03 16.23 14.58
C VAL A 165 15.72 15.43 15.66
N VAL A 166 14.93 14.88 16.56
CA VAL A 166 15.38 13.94 17.59
C VAL A 166 14.75 12.59 17.29
N ILE A 167 15.60 11.57 17.19
CA ILE A 167 15.20 10.19 16.93
C ILE A 167 15.39 9.43 18.24
N GLU A 168 14.29 8.89 18.77
CA GLU A 168 14.30 8.11 20.01
C GLU A 168 13.96 6.65 19.72
N VAL A 169 14.68 5.73 20.39
CA VAL A 169 14.38 4.29 20.40
C VAL A 169 14.47 3.77 21.83
N ASP A 170 13.37 3.26 22.37
CA ASP A 170 13.27 2.74 23.75
C ASP A 170 13.83 3.71 24.82
N GLY A 171 13.46 4.99 24.75
CA GLY A 171 13.92 6.02 25.69
C GLY A 171 15.36 6.49 25.47
N ARG A 172 16.08 5.92 24.49
CA ARG A 172 17.44 6.31 24.12
C ARG A 172 17.45 7.31 22.98
N ILE A 173 18.37 8.27 23.01
CA ILE A 173 18.52 9.33 22.00
C ILE A 173 19.96 9.43 21.52
N GLU A 174 20.91 9.55 22.45
CA GLU A 174 22.31 9.85 22.14
C GLU A 174 23.00 8.74 21.36
N ASP A 175 22.78 7.48 21.73
CA ASP A 175 23.41 6.28 21.16
C ASP A 175 22.61 5.63 20.03
N VAL A 176 21.44 6.17 19.70
CA VAL A 176 20.60 5.67 18.60
C VAL A 176 21.21 6.11 17.28
N LEU A 177 21.40 5.16 16.35
CA LEU A 177 21.95 5.44 15.01
C LEU A 177 23.26 6.25 15.08
N GLN A 178 24.21 5.82 15.92
CA GLN A 178 25.59 6.34 15.92
C GLN A 178 26.43 5.63 14.84
N PRO A 179 27.14 6.40 13.97
CA PRO A 179 27.96 5.83 12.90
C PRO A 179 29.26 5.19 13.38
#